data_AF-A0A3B0YH17-F1
#
_entry.id   AF-A0A3B0YH17-F1
#
_cell.length_a   1.000
_cell.length_b   1.000
_cell.length_c   1.000
_cell.angle_alpha   90.00
_cell.angle_beta   90.00
_cell.angle_gamma   90.00
#
_symmetry.space_group_name_H-M   'P 1'
#
loop_
_entity.id
_entity.type
_entity.pdbx_description
1 polymer ?
#
loop_
_entity_poly.entity_id
_entity_poly.type
_entity_poly.pdbx_seq_one_letter_code
_entity_poly.pdbx_strand_id
1 'polypeptide(L)' 'MREPLFSINVQCPYCGEQISVMIEETGEPQQYIEDCQVCCRPINFHIGVGDDQQARLRVFTDDEV' A
#
# COMPACT_ATOMS: atom_id res chain seq x y z
N MET A 1 -8.63 -22.72 -3.15
CA MET A 1 -9.02 -21.30 -3.29
C MET A 1 -8.86 -20.63 -1.95
N ARG A 2 -7.71 -20.02 -1.74
CA ARG A 2 -7.49 -19.01 -0.70
C ARG A 2 -6.47 -18.08 -1.32
N GLU A 3 -6.94 -16.96 -1.86
CA GLU A 3 -6.09 -15.81 -2.12
C GLU A 3 -5.56 -15.36 -0.76
N PRO A 4 -4.25 -15.43 -0.51
CA PRO A 4 -3.72 -14.97 0.75
C PRO A 4 -3.75 -13.45 0.74
N LEU A 5 -4.62 -12.88 1.56
CA LEU A 5 -4.64 -11.47 1.87
C LEU A 5 -3.82 -11.28 3.14
N PHE A 6 -2.74 -10.50 3.07
CA PHE A 6 -2.01 -10.09 4.26
C PHE A 6 -2.33 -8.64 4.58
N SER A 7 -2.60 -8.35 5.85
CA SER A 7 -2.78 -6.98 6.31
C SER A 7 -1.44 -6.42 6.76
N ILE A 8 -1.07 -5.27 6.22
CA ILE A 8 0.13 -4.53 6.62
C ILE A 8 -0.29 -3.19 7.22
N ASN A 9 0.34 -2.86 8.35
CA ASN A 9 0.16 -1.56 8.97
C ASN A 9 1.15 -0.58 8.36
N VAL A 10 0.60 0.49 7.79
CA VAL A 10 1.36 1.58 7.18
C VAL A 10 1.04 2.85 7.95
N GLN A 11 2.07 3.66 8.19
CA GLN A 11 1.88 4.93 8.87
C GLN A 11 1.53 6.01 7.85
N CYS A 12 0.45 6.74 8.09
CA CYS A 12 0.03 7.85 7.27
C CYS A 12 1.12 8.92 7.29
N PRO A 13 1.71 9.27 6.14
CA PRO A 13 2.74 10.32 6.06
C PRO A 13 2.18 11.73 6.30
N TYR A 14 0.86 11.93 6.22
CA TYR A 14 0.23 13.23 6.43
C TYR A 14 -0.13 13.51 7.90
N CYS A 15 -0.78 12.56 8.59
CA CYS A 15 -1.22 12.74 9.98
C CYS A 15 -0.46 11.89 11.00
N GLY A 16 0.35 10.93 10.55
CA GLY A 16 1.09 10.01 11.42
C GLY A 16 0.28 8.82 11.93
N GLU A 17 -0.98 8.67 11.52
CA GLU A 17 -1.87 7.60 12.00
C GLU A 17 -1.54 6.24 11.39
N GLN A 18 -1.73 5.15 12.13
CA GLN A 18 -1.58 3.79 11.60
C GLN A 18 -2.82 3.35 10.81
N ILE A 19 -2.65 3.08 9.52
CA ILE A 19 -3.68 2.57 8.62
C ILE A 19 -3.38 1.09 8.34
N SER A 20 -4.42 0.27 8.28
CA SER A 20 -4.29 -1.14 7.94
C SER A 20 -4.72 -1.37 6.51
N VAL A 21 -3.77 -1.67 5.63
CA VAL A 21 -4.07 -1.95 4.22
C VAL A 21 -4.00 -3.45 3.95
N MET A 22 -4.88 -3.94 3.09
CA MET A 22 -4.93 -5.34 2.69
C MET A 22 -4.24 -5.51 1.35
N ILE A 23 -3.25 -6.38 1.30
CA ILE A 23 -2.45 -6.64 0.11
C ILE A 23 -2.68 -8.07 -0.33
N GLU A 24 -2.91 -8.25 -1.62
CA GLU A 24 -3.06 -9.56 -2.24
C GLU A 24 -1.70 -10.05 -2.73
N GLU A 25 -1.26 -11.26 -2.35
CA GLU A 25 -0.06 -11.89 -2.93
C GLU A 25 -0.34 -12.51 -4.31
N THR A 26 -0.83 -11.71 -5.25
CA THR A 26 -1.17 -12.21 -6.60
C THR A 26 0.05 -12.50 -7.47
N GLY A 27 1.25 -12.13 -7.02
CA GLY A 27 2.47 -12.20 -7.84
C GLY A 27 2.49 -11.17 -8.98
N GLU A 28 1.51 -10.26 -9.02
CA GLU A 28 1.39 -9.21 -10.03
C GLU A 28 1.65 -7.82 -9.41
N PRO A 29 2.23 -6.87 -10.18
CA PRO A 29 2.36 -5.50 -9.73
C PRO A 29 0.98 -4.86 -9.60
N GLN A 30 0.69 -4.33 -8.42
CA GLN A 30 -0.59 -3.69 -8.11
C GLN A 30 -0.34 -2.25 -7.67
N GLN A 31 -1.17 -1.34 -8.19
CA GLN A 31 -1.17 0.05 -7.78
C GLN A 31 -2.59 0.47 -7.47
N TYR A 32 -2.80 0.99 -6.25
CA TYR A 32 -4.09 1.51 -5.84
C TYR A 32 -3.91 2.70 -4.91
N ILE A 33 -4.99 3.48 -4.77
CA ILE A 33 -5.02 4.65 -3.91
C ILE A 33 -5.99 4.36 -2.79
N GLU A 34 -5.54 4.54 -1.55
CA GLU A 34 -6.37 4.43 -0.36
C GLU A 34 -6.35 5.77 0.37
N ASP A 35 -7.52 6.25 0.80
CA ASP A 35 -7.63 7.44 1.62
C ASP A 35 -7.32 7.13 3.09
N CYS A 36 -6.62 8.05 3.75
CA CYS A 36 -6.47 7.96 5.19
C CYS A 36 -7.82 8.17 5.88
N GLN A 37 -8.24 7.20 6.68
CA GLN A 37 -9.50 7.26 7.45
C GLN A 37 -9.58 8.40 8.48
N VAL A 38 -8.46 9.07 8.75
CA VAL A 38 -8.38 10.20 9.72
C VAL A 38 -8.28 11.54 9.01
N CYS A 39 -7.35 11.70 8.06
CA CYS A 39 -7.12 13.00 7.40
C CYS A 39 -7.72 13.11 6.00
N CYS A 40 -8.40 12.07 5.49
CA CYS A 40 -9.00 12.01 4.15
C CYS A 40 -8.02 12.41 3.02
N ARG A 41 -6.73 12.10 3.20
CA ARG A 41 -5.70 12.37 2.18
C ARG A 41 -5.43 11.10 1.37
N PRO A 42 -5.30 11.20 0.04
CA PRO A 42 -5.01 10.05 -0.81
C PRO A 42 -3.57 9.57 -0.59
N ILE A 43 -3.40 8.27 -0.38
CA ILE A 43 -2.10 7.59 -0.26
C ILE A 43 -2.00 6.60 -1.40
N ASN A 44 -0.95 6.71 -2.22
CA ASN A 44 -0.68 5.79 -3.32
C ASN A 44 0.11 4.58 -2.79
N PHE A 45 -0.48 3.39 -2.91
CA PHE A 45 0.17 2.12 -2.63
C PHE A 45 0.63 1.48 -3.93
N HIS A 46 1.91 1.18 -4.00
CA HIS A 46 2.52 0.51 -5.15
C HIS A 46 3.21 -0.77 -4.68
N ILE A 47 2.63 -1.90 -5.04
CA ILE A 47 3.16 -3.24 -4.80
C ILE A 47 3.86 -3.67 -6.07
N GLY A 48 5.19 -3.75 -6.04
CA GLY A 48 5.97 -4.30 -7.13
C GLY A 48 6.49 -5.68 -6.76
N VAL A 49 6.43 -6.64 -7.68
CA VAL A 49 7.19 -7.89 -7.57
C VAL A 49 8.51 -7.68 -8.29
N GLY A 50 9.62 -7.69 -7.55
CA GLY A 50 10.95 -7.60 -8.17
C GLY A 50 11.36 -8.94 -8.81
N ASP A 51 12.29 -8.90 -9.76
CA ASP A 51 12.85 -10.09 -10.44
C ASP A 51 13.39 -11.17 -9.48
N ASP A 52 13.73 -10.80 -8.25
CA ASP A 52 14.19 -11.72 -7.20
C ASP A 52 13.05 -12.41 -6.43
N GLN A 53 11.81 -12.40 -6.95
CA GLN A 53 10.60 -12.87 -6.25
C GLN A 53 10.31 -12.18 -4.91
N GLN A 54 11.02 -11.09 -4.59
CA GLN A 54 10.73 -10.28 -3.41
C GLN A 54 9.64 -9.26 -3.72
N ALA A 55 8.52 -9.36 -3.00
CA ALA A 55 7.48 -8.33 -3.01
C ALA A 55 8.00 -7.07 -2.33
N ARG A 56 8.03 -5.95 -3.07
CA ARG A 56 8.43 -4.64 -2.58
C ARG A 56 7.21 -3.74 -2.52
N LEU A 57 6.74 -3.47 -1.31
CA LEU A 57 5.70 -2.48 -1.05
C LEU A 57 6.32 -1.08 -0.96
N ARG A 58 5.85 -0.15 -1.79
CA ARG A 58 6.22 1.26 -1.75
C ARG A 58 4.97 2.08 -1.50
N VAL A 59 5.07 3.01 -0.57
CA VAL A 59 4.00 3.96 -0.26
C VAL A 59 4.46 5.32 -0.75
N PHE A 60 3.71 5.91 -1.67
CA PHE A 60 3.94 7.24 -2.20
C PHE A 60 2.80 8.15 -1.75
N THR A 61 3.14 9.35 -1.31
CA THR A 61 2.17 10.45 -1.20
C THR A 61 2.11 11.16 -2.52
N ASP A 62 0.90 11.54 -2.93
CA ASP A 62 0.74 12.63 -3.88
C ASP A 62 1.18 13.91 -3.13
N ASP A 63 2.49 14.16 -3.17
CA ASP A 63 3.06 15.47 -2.95
C ASP A 63 3.57 15.87 -4.33
N GLU A 64 2.62 16.35 -5.15
CA GLU A 64 2.89 16.98 -6.43
C GLU A 64 3.97 18.05 -6.22
N VAL A 65 5.13 17.88 -6.87
CA VAL A 65 6.15 18.93 -7.00
C VAL A 65 5.89 19.76 -8.25
#